data_AF-A0A3P7MPM9-F1
#
_entry.id   AF-A0A3P7MPM9-F1
#
_cell.length_a   1.000
_cell.length_b   1.000
_cell.length_c   1.000
_cell.angle_alpha   90.00
_cell.angle_beta   90.00
_cell.angle_gamma   90.00
#
_symmetry.space_group_name_H-M   'P 1'
#
loop_
_entity.id
_entity.type
_entity.pdbx_description
1 polymer ?
#
loop_
_entity_poly.entity_id
_entity_poly.type
_entity_poly.pdbx_seq_one_letter_code
_entity_poly.pdbx_strand_id
1 'polypeptide(L)'
;MVLTFGAQGLGRAVSFLPSLNEAVEGAKKIFATLDRRSRLPTNEGEEPDIAVRGEVEFRNVHFRYPTRPGFEVLKGFEHSVKSKTNTAFVGQSGCGKSTCLQLIQRLYDADNLGQQSGIFLDGINVRQLKPAWIRRHIGIVSQEPNLFDMSIRDNIAYGALDREATMEEIIAAARGANIHDFIQSLPEVWPKSAHYYTSAYKFG
;
A
#
# COMPACT_ATOMS: atom_id res chain seq x y z
N MET A 1 -41.07 -28.17 -43.63
CA MET A 1 -41.16 -27.60 -42.26
C MET A 1 -40.01 -28.07 -41.37
N VAL A 2 -39.72 -29.38 -41.28
CA VAL A 2 -38.58 -29.92 -40.49
C VAL A 2 -37.21 -29.37 -40.92
N LEU A 3 -36.95 -29.30 -42.23
CA LEU A 3 -35.69 -28.73 -42.76
C LEU A 3 -35.49 -27.25 -42.38
N THR A 4 -36.58 -26.47 -42.40
CA THR A 4 -36.55 -25.04 -42.08
C THR A 4 -36.27 -24.79 -40.60
N PHE A 5 -36.90 -25.58 -39.71
CA PHE A 5 -36.62 -25.53 -38.28
C PHE A 5 -35.19 -26.02 -37.94
N GLY A 6 -34.69 -27.03 -38.64
CA GLY A 6 -33.30 -27.49 -38.50
C GLY A 6 -32.26 -26.42 -38.88
N ALA A 7 -32.47 -25.74 -40.02
CA ALA A 7 -31.61 -24.66 -40.47
C ALA A 7 -31.61 -23.46 -39.51
N GLN A 8 -32.77 -23.09 -38.95
CA GLN A 8 -32.89 -22.02 -37.95
C GLN A 8 -32.18 -22.38 -36.63
N GLY A 9 -32.27 -23.63 -36.18
CA GLY A 9 -31.55 -24.10 -35.00
C GLY A 9 -30.03 -24.03 -35.16
N LEU A 10 -29.53 -24.46 -36.33
CA LEU A 10 -28.10 -24.37 -36.64
C LEU A 10 -27.62 -22.91 -36.74
N GLY A 11 -28.39 -22.04 -37.40
CA GLY A 11 -28.07 -20.61 -37.49
C GLY A 11 -27.96 -19.94 -36.12
N ARG A 12 -28.85 -20.30 -35.18
CA ARG A 12 -28.76 -19.84 -33.78
C ARG A 12 -27.50 -20.36 -33.10
N ALA A 13 -27.18 -21.65 -33.24
CA ALA A 13 -25.94 -22.22 -32.66
C ALA A 13 -24.67 -21.52 -33.19
N VAL A 14 -24.60 -21.28 -34.50
CA VAL A 14 -23.47 -20.58 -35.14
C VAL A 14 -23.35 -19.14 -34.65
N SER A 15 -24.47 -18.46 -34.40
CA SER A 15 -24.45 -17.08 -33.88
C SER A 15 -23.84 -16.94 -32.48
N PHE A 16 -23.74 -18.03 -31.70
CA PHE A 16 -23.09 -18.02 -30.39
C PHE A 16 -21.57 -18.20 -30.45
N LEU A 17 -20.99 -18.63 -31.56
CA LEU A 17 -19.54 -18.89 -31.66
C LEU A 17 -18.67 -17.65 -31.32
N PRO A 18 -18.98 -16.43 -31.78
CA PRO A 18 -18.23 -15.24 -31.39
C PRO A 18 -18.28 -14.98 -29.88
N SER A 19 -19.47 -15.06 -29.28
CA SER A 19 -19.66 -14.86 -27.84
C SER A 19 -18.94 -15.93 -27.00
N LEU A 20 -18.86 -17.17 -27.49
CA LEU A 20 -18.05 -18.21 -26.85
C LEU A 20 -16.56 -17.86 -26.89
N ASN A 21 -16.05 -17.35 -28.01
CA ASN A 21 -14.65 -16.94 -28.11
C ASN A 21 -14.34 -15.75 -27.17
N GLU A 22 -15.22 -14.74 -27.12
CA GLU A 22 -15.13 -13.63 -26.17
C GLU A 22 -15.14 -14.11 -24.72
N ALA A 23 -16.02 -15.06 -24.38
CA ALA A 23 -16.09 -15.66 -23.05
C ALA A 23 -14.79 -16.41 -22.69
N VAL A 24 -14.22 -17.16 -23.63
CA VAL A 24 -12.94 -17.87 -23.44
C VAL A 24 -11.79 -16.88 -23.25
N GLU A 25 -11.73 -15.79 -24.02
CA GLU A 25 -10.72 -14.75 -23.83
C GLU A 25 -10.87 -14.01 -22.49
N GLY A 26 -12.11 -13.72 -22.08
CA GLY A 26 -12.42 -13.16 -20.77
C GLY A 26 -11.96 -14.10 -19.64
N ALA A 27 -12.29 -15.38 -19.74
CA ALA A 27 -11.88 -16.40 -18.78
C ALA A 27 -10.35 -16.49 -18.69
N LYS A 28 -9.63 -16.49 -19.82
CA LYS A 28 -8.15 -16.48 -19.84
C LYS A 28 -7.56 -15.30 -19.05
N LYS A 29 -8.11 -14.09 -19.20
CA LYS A 29 -7.64 -12.90 -18.45
C LYS A 29 -7.91 -13.02 -16.95
N ILE A 30 -9.07 -13.56 -16.57
CA ILE A 30 -9.43 -13.80 -15.17
C ILE A 30 -8.46 -14.79 -14.54
N PHE A 31 -8.28 -15.98 -15.15
CA PHE A 31 -7.36 -17.00 -14.63
C PHE A 31 -5.91 -16.52 -14.62
N ALA A 32 -5.46 -15.80 -15.66
CA ALA A 32 -4.13 -15.19 -15.66
C ALA A 32 -3.91 -14.20 -14.50
N THR A 33 -4.97 -13.56 -14.00
CA THR A 33 -4.90 -12.65 -12.85
C THR A 33 -4.94 -13.41 -11.52
N LEU A 34 -5.84 -14.39 -11.40
CA LEU A 34 -5.99 -15.22 -10.18
C LEU A 34 -4.75 -16.08 -9.92
N ASP A 35 -4.18 -16.67 -10.96
CA ASP A 35 -3.02 -17.57 -10.85
C ASP A 35 -1.68 -16.81 -10.75
N ARG A 36 -1.70 -15.47 -10.86
CA ARG A 36 -0.50 -14.64 -10.81
C ARG A 36 0.12 -14.66 -9.41
N ARG A 37 1.27 -15.31 -9.26
CA ARG A 37 2.07 -15.22 -8.03
C ARG A 37 2.78 -13.88 -7.92
N SER A 38 2.61 -13.20 -6.77
CA SER A 38 3.34 -11.96 -6.48
C SER A 38 4.84 -12.26 -6.28
N ARG A 39 5.70 -11.39 -6.80
CA ARG A 39 7.15 -11.44 -6.51
C ARG A 39 7.49 -11.00 -5.09
N LEU A 40 6.59 -10.26 -4.46
CA LEU A 40 6.71 -9.75 -3.09
C LEU A 40 5.40 -10.10 -2.35
N PRO A 41 5.31 -11.30 -1.77
CA PRO A 41 4.17 -11.69 -0.94
C PRO A 41 4.14 -10.82 0.33
N THR A 42 2.98 -10.24 0.64
CA THR A 42 2.85 -9.30 1.79
C THR A 42 2.81 -10.04 3.14
N ASN A 43 2.44 -11.33 3.12
CA ASN A 43 2.19 -12.12 4.32
C ASN A 43 3.21 -13.23 4.61
N GLU A 44 4.31 -13.27 3.87
CA GLU A 44 5.40 -14.23 4.06
C GLU A 44 6.63 -13.54 4.66
N GLY A 45 7.38 -14.27 5.48
CA GLY A 45 8.54 -13.78 6.22
C GLY A 45 8.37 -13.95 7.73
N GLU A 46 9.41 -13.56 8.45
CA GLU A 46 9.47 -13.61 9.91
C GLU A 46 8.65 -12.46 10.53
N GLU A 47 8.02 -12.75 11.67
CA GLU A 47 7.39 -11.76 12.54
C GLU A 47 8.07 -11.86 13.91
N PRO A 48 9.22 -11.20 14.13
CA PRO A 48 9.91 -11.27 15.40
C PRO A 48 9.03 -10.76 16.54
N ASP A 49 9.01 -11.50 17.64
CA ASP A 49 8.38 -11.08 18.91
C ASP A 49 9.38 -10.24 19.73
N ILE A 50 9.91 -9.19 19.09
CA ILE A 50 10.91 -8.29 19.67
C ILE A 50 10.45 -6.86 19.44
N ALA A 51 10.57 -6.03 20.47
CA ALA A 51 10.28 -4.60 20.35
C ALA A 51 11.24 -3.94 19.35
N VAL A 52 10.67 -3.31 18.31
CA VAL A 52 11.41 -2.55 17.30
C VAL A 52 12.04 -1.32 17.96
N ARG A 53 13.36 -1.18 17.85
CA ARG A 53 14.10 0.02 18.29
C ARG A 53 14.01 1.13 17.24
N GLY A 54 13.91 0.77 15.96
CA GLY A 54 13.74 1.71 14.86
C GLY A 54 15.05 2.23 14.27
N GLU A 55 16.13 1.46 14.38
CA GLU A 55 17.37 1.71 13.65
C GLU A 55 17.25 1.16 12.22
N VAL A 56 17.56 1.99 11.22
CA VAL A 56 17.47 1.62 9.80
C VAL A 56 18.82 1.81 9.14
N GLU A 57 19.31 0.78 8.47
CA GLU A 57 20.59 0.83 7.75
C GLU A 57 20.42 0.48 6.28
N PHE A 58 21.00 1.31 5.42
CA PHE A 58 21.23 1.07 4.02
C PHE A 58 22.69 0.68 3.84
N ARG A 59 22.95 -0.53 3.35
CA ARG A 59 24.29 -1.05 3.09
C ARG A 59 24.47 -1.32 1.60
N ASN A 60 25.32 -0.53 0.95
CA ASN A 60 25.61 -0.52 -0.47
C ASN A 60 24.36 -0.71 -1.36
N VAL A 61 23.29 0.06 -1.19
CA VAL A 61 21.99 -0.22 -1.84
C VAL A 61 21.96 0.23 -3.30
N HIS A 62 21.69 -0.70 -4.21
CA HIS A 62 21.42 -0.47 -5.62
C HIS A 62 19.95 -0.69 -5.93
N PHE A 63 19.34 0.19 -6.72
CA PHE A 63 17.92 0.05 -7.05
C PHE A 63 17.51 0.70 -8.37
N ARG A 64 16.71 -0.05 -9.14
CA ARG A 64 16.00 0.39 -10.34
C ARG A 64 14.51 0.12 -10.18
N TYR A 65 13.67 1.06 -10.62
CA TYR A 65 12.25 0.77 -10.71
C TYR A 65 11.98 -0.27 -11.81
N PRO A 66 11.14 -1.30 -11.56
CA PRO A 66 10.80 -2.30 -12.59
C PRO A 66 10.18 -1.70 -13.86
N THR A 67 9.51 -0.55 -13.73
CA THR A 67 8.91 0.19 -14.84
C THR A 67 9.93 0.97 -15.67
N ARG A 68 11.15 1.19 -15.16
CA ARG A 68 12.24 1.94 -15.80
C ARG A 68 13.60 1.27 -15.54
N PRO A 69 13.84 0.05 -16.05
CA PRO A 69 15.03 -0.75 -15.72
C PRO A 69 16.35 -0.12 -16.20
N GLY A 70 16.31 0.76 -17.20
CA GLY A 70 17.52 1.45 -17.70
C GLY A 70 18.04 2.56 -16.78
N PHE A 71 17.32 2.93 -15.72
CA PHE A 71 17.68 4.04 -14.85
C PHE A 71 17.85 3.58 -13.40
N GLU A 72 19.09 3.60 -12.94
CA GLU A 72 19.45 3.31 -11.56
C GLU A 72 19.27 4.55 -10.67
N VAL A 73 18.34 4.44 -9.73
CA VAL A 73 17.96 5.51 -8.81
C VAL A 73 18.93 5.57 -7.64
N LEU A 74 19.19 4.43 -6.99
CA LEU A 74 20.18 4.31 -5.92
C LEU A 74 21.39 3.57 -6.46
N LYS A 75 22.58 4.16 -6.29
CA LYS A 75 23.85 3.70 -6.85
C LYS A 75 24.84 3.44 -5.72
N GLY A 76 24.70 2.31 -5.04
CA GLY A 76 25.52 1.99 -3.86
C GLY A 76 25.23 2.93 -2.68
N PHE A 77 23.96 3.21 -2.41
CA PHE A 77 23.55 4.12 -1.34
C PHE A 77 23.85 3.52 0.04
N GLU A 78 24.58 4.28 0.87
CA GLU A 78 24.96 3.88 2.22
C GLU A 78 24.55 4.94 3.24
N HIS A 79 23.78 4.55 4.24
CA HIS A 79 23.39 5.44 5.32
C HIS A 79 22.84 4.66 6.51
N SER A 80 22.99 5.19 7.72
CA SER A 80 22.35 4.65 8.93
C SER A 80 21.55 5.74 9.62
N VAL A 81 20.29 5.43 9.91
CA VAL A 81 19.37 6.24 10.70
C VAL A 81 19.28 5.60 12.07
N LYS A 82 19.82 6.30 13.08
CA LYS A 82 19.80 5.82 14.46
C LYS A 82 18.40 5.95 15.05
N SER A 83 18.04 5.01 15.91
CA SER A 83 16.82 5.09 16.71
C SER A 83 16.73 6.43 17.46
N LYS A 84 15.50 6.98 17.53
CA LYS A 84 15.16 8.24 18.23
C LYS A 84 15.89 9.48 17.71
N THR A 85 16.30 9.47 16.44
CA THR A 85 16.88 10.64 15.77
C THR A 85 16.01 11.10 14.60
N ASN A 86 16.08 12.39 14.29
CA ASN A 86 15.43 12.96 13.11
C ASN A 86 16.46 13.07 11.99
N THR A 87 16.28 12.30 10.91
CA THR A 87 17.14 12.36 9.72
C THR A 87 16.40 13.02 8.57
N ALA A 88 17.00 14.06 7.99
CA ALA A 88 16.47 14.74 6.81
C ALA A 88 17.19 14.27 5.54
N PHE A 89 16.43 13.81 4.54
CA PHE A 89 16.94 13.52 3.21
C PHE A 89 16.79 14.76 2.33
N VAL A 90 17.92 15.37 1.94
CA VAL A 90 17.94 16.57 1.10
C VAL A 90 18.58 16.26 -0.24
N GLY A 91 18.02 16.81 -1.32
CA GLY A 91 18.55 16.63 -2.67
C GLY A 91 17.55 17.07 -3.73
N GLN A 92 17.99 17.14 -4.98
CA GLN A 92 17.16 17.54 -6.12
C GLN A 92 15.95 16.63 -6.31
N SER A 93 14.90 17.13 -6.95
CA SER A 93 13.75 16.28 -7.32
C SER A 93 14.20 15.08 -8.14
N GLY A 94 13.64 13.90 -7.87
CA GLY A 94 14.01 12.66 -8.57
C GLY A 94 15.29 11.96 -8.10
N CYS A 95 16.03 12.48 -7.12
CA CYS A 95 17.27 11.87 -6.64
C CYS A 95 17.11 10.62 -5.74
N GLY A 96 15.89 10.07 -5.61
CA GLY A 96 15.65 8.85 -4.83
C GLY A 96 15.22 9.02 -3.37
N LYS A 97 14.92 10.24 -2.89
CA LYS A 97 14.46 10.47 -1.49
C LYS A 97 13.24 9.61 -1.12
N SER A 98 12.18 9.70 -1.92
CA SER A 98 10.96 8.91 -1.71
C SER A 98 11.21 7.43 -1.94
N THR A 99 12.18 7.08 -2.80
CA THR A 99 12.60 5.70 -3.05
C THR A 99 13.17 5.07 -1.78
N CYS A 100 13.97 5.79 -0.99
CA CYS A 100 14.45 5.29 0.31
C CYS A 100 13.28 4.89 1.23
N LEU A 101 12.26 5.74 1.34
CA LEU A 101 11.06 5.44 2.14
C LEU A 101 10.30 4.22 1.62
N GLN A 102 10.15 4.08 0.31
CA GLN A 102 9.46 2.94 -0.32
C GLN A 102 10.20 1.62 -0.09
N LEU A 103 11.53 1.66 -0.08
CA LEU A 103 12.35 0.47 0.16
C LEU A 103 12.36 0.06 1.63
N ILE A 104 12.38 1.01 2.58
CA ILE A 104 12.22 0.71 4.02
C ILE A 104 10.88 0.00 4.28
N GLN A 105 9.79 0.50 3.66
CA GLN A 105 8.46 -0.12 3.73
C GLN A 105 8.36 -1.45 2.97
N ARG A 106 9.43 -1.86 2.29
CA ARG A 106 9.49 -3.03 1.44
C ARG A 106 8.33 -3.05 0.43
N LEU A 107 8.06 -1.91 -0.22
CA LEU A 107 7.20 -1.83 -1.41
C LEU A 107 7.94 -2.35 -2.65
N TYR A 108 9.27 -2.23 -2.62
CA TYR A 108 10.20 -2.85 -3.54
C TYR A 108 11.33 -3.49 -2.73
N ASP A 109 11.97 -4.50 -3.31
CA ASP A 109 13.25 -4.97 -2.83
C ASP A 109 14.39 -4.29 -3.63
N ALA A 110 15.54 -4.09 -3.01
CA ALA A 110 16.76 -3.63 -3.69
C ALA A 110 17.27 -4.65 -4.72
N ASP A 111 17.98 -4.17 -5.75
CA ASP A 111 18.51 -4.98 -6.85
C ASP A 111 19.64 -5.91 -6.37
N ASN A 112 20.50 -5.41 -5.48
CA ASN A 112 21.69 -6.12 -5.07
C ASN A 112 21.47 -6.92 -3.78
N LEU A 113 21.71 -8.22 -3.88
CA LEU A 113 21.41 -9.21 -2.87
C LEU A 113 22.70 -9.82 -2.32
N GLY A 114 23.01 -9.53 -1.06
CA GLY A 114 24.19 -10.07 -0.39
C GLY A 114 23.94 -10.14 1.12
N GLN A 115 24.71 -10.95 1.84
CA GLN A 115 24.57 -11.03 3.31
C GLN A 115 24.86 -9.70 4.02
N GLN A 116 25.65 -8.83 3.39
CA GLN A 116 26.04 -7.53 3.92
C GLN A 116 25.51 -6.33 3.13
N SER A 117 24.71 -6.56 2.08
CA SER A 117 24.11 -5.49 1.27
C SER A 117 22.60 -5.55 1.29
N GLY A 118 21.95 -4.39 1.30
CA GLY A 118 20.51 -4.27 1.38
C GLY A 118 20.09 -3.33 2.50
N ILE A 119 18.86 -3.54 2.99
CA ILE A 119 18.24 -2.68 3.98
C ILE A 119 17.97 -3.50 5.23
N PHE A 120 18.32 -2.94 6.37
CA PHE A 120 18.24 -3.61 7.65
C PHE A 120 17.41 -2.76 8.62
N LEU A 121 16.51 -3.40 9.34
CA LEU A 121 15.76 -2.83 10.46
C LEU A 121 16.25 -3.52 11.73
N ASP A 122 16.81 -2.75 12.67
CA ASP A 122 17.43 -3.24 13.91
C ASP A 122 18.44 -4.39 13.67
N GLY A 123 19.19 -4.31 12.57
CA GLY A 123 20.18 -5.31 12.18
C GLY A 123 19.62 -6.52 11.41
N ILE A 124 18.30 -6.67 11.30
CA ILE A 124 17.66 -7.75 10.54
C ILE A 124 17.39 -7.27 9.12
N ASN A 125 17.74 -8.07 8.11
CA ASN A 125 17.47 -7.71 6.73
C ASN A 125 15.95 -7.68 6.48
N VAL A 126 15.43 -6.57 5.96
CA VAL A 126 13.98 -6.40 5.74
C VAL A 126 13.37 -7.46 4.82
N ARG A 127 14.19 -8.13 3.98
CA ARG A 127 13.75 -9.24 3.12
C ARG A 127 13.33 -10.49 3.89
N GLN A 128 13.90 -10.69 5.08
CA GLN A 128 13.57 -11.82 5.96
C GLN A 128 12.25 -11.56 6.69
N LEU A 129 11.93 -10.30 6.95
CA LEU A 129 10.77 -9.87 7.72
C LEU A 129 9.51 -9.79 6.86
N LYS A 130 8.37 -10.16 7.42
CA LYS A 130 7.08 -10.00 6.74
C LYS A 130 6.79 -8.52 6.46
N PRO A 131 6.46 -8.13 5.20
CA PRO A 131 6.17 -6.74 4.87
C PRO A 131 5.05 -6.12 5.71
N ALA A 132 3.99 -6.87 6.00
CA ALA A 132 2.92 -6.40 6.89
C ALA A 132 3.42 -6.07 8.31
N TRP A 133 4.34 -6.87 8.85
CA TRP A 133 4.94 -6.65 10.17
C TRP A 133 5.83 -5.40 10.18
N ILE A 134 6.65 -5.20 9.14
CA ILE A 134 7.47 -3.98 9.00
C ILE A 134 6.56 -2.74 9.02
N ARG A 135 5.52 -2.73 8.19
CA ARG A 135 4.65 -1.55 7.99
C ARG A 135 3.82 -1.20 9.23
N ARG A 136 3.53 -2.14 10.12
CA ARG A 136 2.87 -1.86 11.41
C ARG A 136 3.70 -0.96 12.32
N HIS A 137 5.02 -0.93 12.14
CA HIS A 137 5.94 -0.11 12.94
C HIS A 137 6.30 1.22 12.28
N ILE A 138 5.73 1.54 11.12
CA ILE A 138 6.06 2.74 10.34
C ILE A 138 4.81 3.60 10.15
N GLY A 139 4.83 4.81 10.71
CA GLY A 139 3.87 5.87 10.38
C GLY A 139 4.33 6.66 9.15
N ILE A 140 3.42 6.95 8.22
CA ILE A 140 3.73 7.67 6.98
C ILE A 140 2.73 8.80 6.81
N VAL A 141 3.26 9.98 6.48
CA VAL A 141 2.46 11.13 6.04
C VAL A 141 2.91 11.46 4.62
N SER A 142 2.01 11.27 3.65
CA SER A 142 2.28 11.60 2.25
C SER A 142 2.11 13.11 2.01
N GLN A 143 2.78 13.62 0.98
CA GLN A 143 2.64 15.03 0.56
C GLN A 143 1.19 15.37 0.19
N GLU A 144 0.52 14.45 -0.50
CA GLU A 144 -0.92 14.49 -0.78
C GLU A 144 -1.56 13.32 -0.03
N PRO A 145 -2.23 13.55 1.12
CA PRO A 145 -2.88 12.49 1.87
C PRO A 145 -4.12 12.00 1.11
N ASN A 146 -4.26 10.67 0.97
CA ASN A 146 -5.45 10.05 0.39
C ASN A 146 -6.38 9.63 1.53
N LEU A 147 -7.60 10.16 1.54
CA LEU A 147 -8.66 9.73 2.44
C LEU A 147 -9.58 8.77 1.68
N PHE A 148 -10.07 7.74 2.36
CA PHE A 148 -11.11 6.87 1.80
C PHE A 148 -12.47 7.55 1.84
N ASP A 149 -13.38 7.17 0.94
CA ASP A 149 -14.77 7.64 0.96
C ASP A 149 -15.56 6.95 2.06
N MET A 150 -15.16 7.32 3.26
CA MET A 150 -15.61 6.82 4.55
C MET A 150 -15.70 8.01 5.50
N SER A 151 -16.20 7.75 6.70
CA SER A 151 -16.27 8.77 7.72
C SER A 151 -14.88 9.25 8.17
N ILE A 152 -14.81 10.44 8.75
CA ILE A 152 -13.58 10.95 9.39
C ILE A 152 -13.11 9.98 10.50
N ARG A 153 -14.05 9.43 11.27
CA ARG A 153 -13.81 8.39 12.28
C ARG A 153 -13.08 7.21 11.65
N ASP A 154 -13.62 6.66 10.57
CA ASP A 154 -13.10 5.43 9.97
C ASP A 154 -11.74 5.67 9.31
N ASN A 155 -11.51 6.86 8.74
CA ASN A 155 -10.19 7.26 8.23
C ASN A 155 -9.14 7.37 9.36
N ILE A 156 -9.51 7.88 10.54
CA ILE A 156 -8.59 7.90 11.71
C ILE A 156 -8.39 6.49 12.26
N ALA A 157 -9.47 5.72 12.40
CA ALA A 157 -9.44 4.34 12.89
C ALA A 157 -8.65 3.41 11.97
N TYR A 158 -8.51 3.75 10.68
CA TYR A 158 -7.67 3.04 9.72
C TYR A 158 -6.19 2.93 10.16
N GLY A 159 -5.72 3.78 11.08
CA GLY A 159 -4.41 3.65 11.70
C GLY A 159 -4.26 2.46 12.66
N ALA A 160 -5.37 1.86 13.11
CA ALA A 160 -5.41 0.76 14.07
C ALA A 160 -6.20 -0.43 13.47
N LEU A 161 -5.64 -1.12 12.47
CA LEU A 161 -6.33 -2.22 11.77
C LEU A 161 -6.36 -3.55 12.53
N ASP A 162 -5.56 -3.68 13.59
CA ASP A 162 -5.43 -4.89 14.39
C ASP A 162 -6.50 -5.01 15.49
N ARG A 163 -7.21 -3.92 15.78
CA ARG A 163 -8.28 -3.86 16.79
C ARG A 163 -9.29 -2.78 16.46
N GLU A 164 -10.45 -2.81 17.10
CA GLU A 164 -11.37 -1.69 17.01
C GLU A 164 -10.88 -0.52 17.87
N ALA A 165 -10.75 0.67 17.28
CA ALA A 165 -10.39 1.90 17.97
C ALA A 165 -11.63 2.49 18.67
N THR A 166 -11.50 2.85 19.95
CA THR A 166 -12.60 3.51 20.67
C THR A 166 -12.73 4.97 20.24
N MET A 167 -13.90 5.57 20.50
CA MET A 167 -14.10 6.98 20.15
C MET A 167 -13.18 7.92 20.95
N GLU A 168 -12.82 7.56 22.17
CA GLU A 168 -11.88 8.31 23.00
C GLU A 168 -10.49 8.36 22.35
N GLU A 169 -10.02 7.22 21.81
CA GLU A 169 -8.73 7.14 21.11
C GLU A 169 -8.75 7.92 19.80
N ILE A 170 -9.87 7.87 19.07
CA ILE A 170 -10.05 8.63 17.83
C ILE A 170 -10.02 10.13 18.12
N ILE A 171 -10.71 10.59 19.18
CA ILE A 171 -10.68 11.99 19.60
C ILE A 171 -9.28 12.38 20.09
N ALA A 172 -8.58 11.51 20.82
CA ALA A 172 -7.21 11.76 21.26
C ALA A 172 -6.25 11.91 20.08
N ALA A 173 -6.35 11.05 19.06
CA ALA A 173 -5.57 11.15 17.84
C ALA A 173 -5.89 12.43 17.06
N ALA A 174 -7.17 12.79 16.93
CA ALA A 174 -7.59 14.04 16.28
C ALA A 174 -7.08 15.29 17.00
N ARG A 175 -7.04 15.27 18.35
CA ARG A 175 -6.43 16.34 19.16
C ARG A 175 -4.92 16.39 18.97
N GLY A 176 -4.24 15.25 18.99
CA GLY A 176 -2.80 15.16 18.74
C GLY A 176 -2.38 15.67 17.36
N ALA A 177 -3.26 15.55 16.37
CA ALA A 177 -3.09 16.09 15.03
C ALA A 177 -3.64 17.51 14.84
N ASN A 178 -4.16 18.16 15.89
CA ASN A 178 -4.79 19.50 15.85
C ASN A 178 -5.97 19.65 14.87
N ILE A 179 -6.71 18.57 14.59
CA ILE A 179 -7.89 18.59 13.70
C ILE A 179 -9.22 18.46 14.44
N HIS A 180 -9.20 18.23 15.75
CA HIS A 180 -10.43 18.06 16.54
C HIS A 180 -11.39 19.24 16.42
N ASP A 181 -10.89 20.46 16.61
CA ASP A 181 -11.73 21.66 16.60
C ASP A 181 -12.27 21.96 15.20
N PHE A 182 -11.51 21.65 14.15
CA PHE A 182 -11.98 21.68 12.77
C PHE A 182 -13.13 20.70 12.53
N ILE A 183 -13.01 19.46 13.01
CA ILE A 183 -14.08 18.46 12.90
C ILE A 183 -15.33 18.95 13.65
N GLN A 184 -15.16 19.57 14.81
CA GLN A 184 -16.27 20.11 15.61
C GLN A 184 -16.94 21.35 14.99
N SER A 185 -16.23 22.10 14.13
CA SER A 185 -16.78 23.28 13.46
C SER A 185 -17.52 22.99 12.15
N LEU A 186 -17.57 21.73 11.72
CA LEU A 186 -18.27 21.33 10.51
C LEU A 186 -19.77 21.68 10.57
N PRO A 187 -20.40 22.10 9.45
CA PRO A 187 -21.79 22.55 9.42
C PRO A 187 -22.81 21.53 9.93
N GLU A 188 -23.78 22.07 10.68
CA GLU A 188 -24.60 21.41 11.70
C GLU A 188 -25.91 20.80 11.14
N VAL A 189 -25.83 19.82 10.23
CA VAL A 189 -27.04 19.05 9.85
C VAL A 189 -27.33 17.90 10.83
N TRP A 190 -26.41 17.62 11.76
CA TRP A 190 -26.48 16.54 12.76
C TRP A 190 -25.82 16.97 14.09
N PRO A 191 -26.10 16.31 15.24
CA PRO A 191 -25.45 16.63 16.52
C PRO A 191 -23.93 16.47 16.46
N LYS A 192 -23.17 17.18 17.31
CA LYS A 192 -21.69 17.16 17.35
C LYS A 192 -21.06 15.76 17.43
N SER A 193 -21.76 14.78 17.99
CA SER A 193 -21.36 13.36 18.01
C SER A 193 -21.33 12.72 16.62
N ALA A 194 -22.08 13.27 15.66
CA ALA A 194 -22.19 12.79 14.28
C ALA A 194 -21.12 13.38 13.34
N HIS A 195 -20.36 14.41 13.75
CA HIS A 195 -19.40 15.07 12.86
C HIS A 195 -18.29 14.12 12.40
N TYR A 196 -17.83 13.26 13.31
CA TYR A 196 -16.87 12.21 13.01
C TYR A 196 -17.43 11.15 12.04
N TYR A 197 -18.75 11.04 11.90
CA TYR A 197 -19.41 10.11 10.97
C TYR A 197 -19.67 10.72 9.58
N THR A 198 -19.30 12.00 9.36
CA THR A 198 -19.40 12.66 8.05
C THR A 198 -18.31 12.15 7.10
N SER A 199 -18.63 12.00 5.80
CA SER A 199 -17.65 11.62 4.76
C SER A 199 -16.51 12.64 4.68
N ALA A 200 -15.29 12.11 4.64
CA ALA A 200 -14.06 12.89 4.53
C ALA A 200 -13.90 13.63 3.18
N TYR A 201 -14.60 13.20 2.11
CA TYR A 201 -14.49 13.78 0.77
C TYR A 201 -15.24 15.10 0.58
N LYS A 202 -16.06 15.52 1.54
CA LYS A 202 -16.75 16.82 1.45
C LYS A 202 -15.83 18.03 1.65
N PHE A 203 -14.53 17.79 1.91
CA PHE A 203 -13.60 18.82 2.40
C PHE A 203 -12.21 18.78 1.75
N GLY A 204 -12.06 18.03 0.65
CA GLY A 204 -10.84 17.98 -0.19
C GLY A 204 -10.92 18.90 -1.39
#